data_AF-A0A151RW71-F1
#
_entry.id   AF-A0A151RW71-F1
#
_cell.length_a   1.000
_cell.length_b   1.000
_cell.length_c   1.000
_cell.angle_alpha   90.00
_cell.angle_beta   90.00
_cell.angle_gamma   90.00
#
_symmetry.space_group_name_H-M   'P 1'
#
loop_
_entity.id
_entity.type
_entity.pdbx_description
1 polymer ?
#
loop_
_entity_poly.entity_id
_entity_poly.type
_entity_poly.pdbx_seq_one_letter_code
_entity_poly.pdbx_strand_id
1 'polypeptide(L)'
;IPPVELFKTVHEYTLGQGPWQIDHLQSWLPQIILESIYHFPLPTNDYRQDVVLWGPSKDEFFTTKSTFTIASSFHTVSHPPAFKAIWRWNDPERIRVLLWRVVHGSLMINKVRVDRGLGIDPTCPVCVQGTENNLHALRDCKFAAEIWSRASGDSLPRLFFEDNIHDGFMLT
;
A
#
# COMPACT_ATOMS: atom_id res chain seq x y z
N ILE A 1 -10.54 27.86 4.92
CA ILE A 1 -10.17 28.72 3.77
C ILE A 1 -11.47 29.31 3.22
N PRO A 2 -11.58 30.63 3.07
CA PRO A 2 -12.76 31.29 2.51
C PRO A 2 -13.09 30.76 1.09
N PRO A 3 -14.38 30.60 0.71
CA PRO A 3 -14.74 30.08 -0.62
C PRO A 3 -14.17 30.90 -1.78
N VAL A 4 -13.99 32.21 -1.59
CA VAL A 4 -13.39 33.11 -2.58
C VAL A 4 -11.96 32.73 -2.93
N GLU A 5 -11.20 32.11 -2.02
CA GLU A 5 -9.80 31.74 -2.24
C GLU A 5 -9.65 30.38 -2.95
N LEU A 6 -10.68 29.53 -2.93
CA LEU A 6 -10.63 28.17 -3.51
C LEU A 6 -10.62 28.18 -5.04
N PHE A 7 -11.12 29.26 -5.66
CA PHE A 7 -11.25 29.37 -7.11
C PHE A 7 -10.30 30.39 -7.74
N LYS A 8 -9.46 31.05 -6.93
CA LYS A 8 -8.45 31.97 -7.44
C LYS A 8 -7.34 31.22 -8.16
N THR A 9 -6.94 31.75 -9.31
CA THR A 9 -5.72 31.30 -9.98
C THR A 9 -4.47 31.88 -9.32
N VAL A 10 -3.30 31.28 -9.54
CA VAL A 10 -2.01 31.80 -9.01
C VAL A 10 -1.75 33.24 -9.48
N HIS A 11 -2.17 33.57 -10.71
CA HIS A 11 -2.04 34.92 -11.27
C HIS A 11 -2.83 35.99 -10.49
N GLU A 12 -3.96 35.62 -9.88
CA GLU A 12 -4.77 36.56 -9.09
C GLU A 12 -4.13 36.94 -7.75
N TYR A 13 -3.03 36.28 -7.37
CA TYR A 13 -2.22 36.63 -6.22
C TYR A 13 -1.04 37.55 -6.57
N THR A 14 -0.99 38.10 -7.79
CA THR A 14 0.04 39.08 -8.19
C THR A 14 -0.59 40.35 -8.75
N LEU A 15 0.05 41.51 -8.51
CA LEU A 15 -0.32 42.78 -9.16
C LEU A 15 0.29 42.85 -10.58
N GLY A 16 -0.04 41.89 -11.45
CA GLY A 16 0.58 41.79 -12.77
C GLY A 16 2.09 41.55 -12.67
N GLN A 17 2.92 42.53 -13.07
CA GLN A 17 4.40 42.50 -12.93
C GLN A 17 4.89 42.81 -11.49
N GLY A 18 3.97 43.05 -10.55
CA GLY A 18 4.28 43.38 -9.15
C GLY A 18 4.50 42.17 -8.24
N PRO A 19 4.83 42.39 -6.96
CA PRO A 19 5.13 41.33 -5.99
C PRO A 19 3.90 40.45 -5.67
N TRP A 20 4.16 39.28 -5.09
CA TRP A 20 3.13 38.41 -4.52
C TRP A 20 2.30 39.15 -3.46
N GLN A 21 0.98 39.03 -3.53
CA GLN A 21 0.02 39.56 -2.54
C GLN A 21 -0.56 38.42 -1.69
N ILE A 22 0.32 37.75 -0.93
CA ILE A 22 -0.04 36.55 -0.17
C ILE A 22 0.03 36.74 1.34
N ASP A 23 0.23 37.95 1.84
CA ASP A 23 0.38 38.24 3.29
C ASP A 23 -0.82 37.74 4.11
N HIS A 24 -2.03 37.83 3.56
CA HIS A 24 -3.25 37.34 4.21
C HIS A 24 -3.28 35.81 4.36
N LEU A 25 -2.53 35.07 3.52
CA LEU A 25 -2.40 33.61 3.60
C LEU A 25 -1.57 33.17 4.80
N GLN A 26 -0.85 34.08 5.49
CA GLN A 26 -0.11 33.76 6.71
C GLN A 26 -1.00 33.20 7.83
N SER A 27 -2.29 33.55 7.82
CA SER A 27 -3.26 33.00 8.74
C SER A 27 -3.65 31.54 8.46
N TRP A 28 -3.33 31.00 7.27
CA TRP A 28 -3.76 29.67 6.81
C TRP A 28 -2.61 28.75 6.41
N LEU A 29 -1.45 29.30 6.06
CA LEU A 29 -0.28 28.54 5.61
C LEU A 29 0.89 28.71 6.59
N PRO A 30 1.62 27.62 6.89
CA PRO A 30 2.89 27.71 7.61
C PRO A 30 3.89 28.64 6.91
N GLN A 31 4.69 29.36 7.70
CA GLN A 31 5.68 30.32 7.20
C GLN A 31 6.63 29.72 6.16
N ILE A 32 7.04 28.46 6.33
CA ILE A 32 7.91 27.75 5.39
C ILE A 32 7.31 27.61 3.97
N ILE A 33 5.99 27.50 3.87
CA ILE A 33 5.29 27.42 2.58
C ILE A 33 5.26 28.80 1.93
N LEU A 34 4.97 29.85 2.71
CA LEU A 34 4.97 31.23 2.21
C LEU A 34 6.34 31.64 1.69
N GLU A 35 7.39 31.32 2.45
CA GLU A 35 8.78 31.53 2.02
C GLU A 35 9.06 30.80 0.71
N SER A 36 8.64 29.55 0.59
CA SER A 36 8.80 28.79 -0.66
C SER A 36 8.12 29.49 -1.84
N ILE A 37 6.89 30.00 -1.66
CA ILE A 37 6.14 30.74 -2.68
C ILE A 37 6.87 32.03 -3.08
N TYR A 38 7.40 32.79 -2.12
CA TYR A 38 8.17 34.00 -2.40
C TYR A 38 9.42 33.77 -3.26
N HIS A 39 10.03 32.58 -3.18
CA HIS A 39 11.18 32.22 -4.00
C HIS A 39 10.82 31.73 -5.41
N PHE A 40 9.54 31.45 -5.69
CA PHE A 40 9.11 31.13 -7.05
C PHE A 40 9.10 32.39 -7.92
N PRO A 41 9.64 32.31 -9.15
CA PRO A 41 9.61 33.43 -10.08
C PRO A 41 8.16 33.82 -10.38
N LEU A 42 7.90 35.13 -10.37
CA LEU A 42 6.59 35.68 -10.71
C LEU A 42 6.24 35.34 -12.17
N PRO A 43 4.95 35.10 -12.48
CA PRO A 43 4.52 34.90 -13.85
C PRO A 43 4.80 36.15 -14.70
N THR A 44 5.67 36.04 -15.70
CA THR A 44 5.88 37.09 -16.71
C THR A 44 4.75 37.07 -17.74
N ASN A 45 4.42 38.24 -18.33
CA ASN A 45 3.33 38.42 -19.31
C ASN A 45 3.47 37.61 -20.62
N ASP A 46 4.51 36.80 -20.77
CA ASP A 46 4.83 36.03 -21.97
C ASP A 46 4.27 34.60 -21.85
N TYR A 47 2.97 34.53 -21.57
CA TYR A 47 2.28 33.31 -21.18
C TYR A 47 2.43 32.21 -22.25
N ARG A 48 3.11 31.13 -21.86
CA ARG A 48 2.90 29.83 -22.50
C ARG A 48 1.72 29.16 -21.83
N GLN A 49 1.03 28.31 -22.56
CA GLN A 49 -0.05 27.49 -22.03
C GLN A 49 0.47 26.62 -20.87
N ASP A 50 -0.33 26.48 -19.81
CA ASP A 50 0.00 25.61 -18.69
C ASP A 50 0.32 24.19 -19.18
N VAL A 51 1.42 23.64 -18.69
CA VAL A 51 1.89 22.30 -19.00
C VAL A 51 1.92 21.45 -17.74
N VAL A 52 1.53 20.18 -17.87
CA VAL A 52 1.65 19.21 -16.79
C VAL A 52 3.09 18.74 -16.73
N LEU A 53 3.75 18.97 -15.60
CA LEU A 53 5.14 18.53 -15.35
C LEU A 53 5.17 17.32 -14.43
N TRP A 54 6.07 16.39 -14.72
CA TRP A 54 6.33 15.23 -13.88
C TRP A 54 7.51 15.51 -12.95
N GLY A 55 7.23 16.08 -11.77
CA GLY A 55 8.23 16.47 -10.77
C GLY A 55 9.31 15.43 -10.41
N PRO A 56 9.04 14.12 -10.45
CA PRO A 56 10.07 13.11 -10.21
C PRO A 56 11.13 12.96 -11.31
N SER A 57 10.91 13.51 -12.50
CA SER A 57 11.90 13.48 -13.58
C SER A 57 12.58 14.84 -13.74
N LYS A 58 13.89 14.81 -13.97
CA LYS A 58 14.71 16.03 -14.16
C LYS A 58 14.44 16.74 -15.49
N ASP A 59 13.92 16.00 -16.46
CA ASP A 59 13.47 16.51 -17.76
C ASP A 59 11.97 16.82 -17.77
N GLU A 60 11.31 16.73 -16.61
CA GLU A 60 9.89 17.05 -16.39
C GLU A 60 8.91 16.17 -17.19
N PHE A 61 9.40 15.15 -17.90
CA PHE A 61 8.57 14.24 -18.66
C PHE A 61 8.12 13.03 -17.83
N PHE A 62 6.86 12.66 -18.03
CA PHE A 62 6.33 11.42 -17.49
C PHE A 62 7.01 10.21 -18.15
N THR A 63 7.51 9.29 -17.34
CA THR A 63 7.99 8.00 -17.82
C THR A 63 7.53 6.89 -16.90
N THR A 64 7.11 5.76 -17.48
CA THR A 64 6.74 4.56 -16.70
C THR A 64 7.86 4.13 -15.75
N LYS A 65 9.13 4.35 -16.14
CA LYS A 65 10.30 4.07 -15.31
C LYS A 65 10.33 4.91 -14.02
N SER A 66 10.22 6.24 -14.13
CA SER A 66 10.24 7.11 -12.95
C SER A 66 9.05 6.86 -12.03
N THR A 67 7.87 6.65 -12.60
CA THR A 67 6.66 6.24 -11.86
C THR A 67 6.85 4.92 -11.13
N PHE A 68 7.43 3.92 -11.79
CA PHE A 68 7.71 2.63 -11.15
C PHE A 68 8.74 2.77 -10.03
N THR A 69 9.80 3.56 -10.19
CA THR A 69 10.79 3.80 -9.13
C THR A 69 10.14 4.39 -7.88
N ILE A 70 9.22 5.35 -8.05
CA ILE A 70 8.48 5.94 -6.92
C ILE A 70 7.55 4.90 -6.30
N ALA A 71 6.73 4.22 -7.10
CA ALA A 71 5.79 3.22 -6.62
C ALA A 71 6.51 2.07 -5.87
N SER A 72 7.64 1.62 -6.38
CA SER A 72 8.46 0.57 -5.75
C SER A 72 9.16 1.05 -4.48
N SER A 73 9.51 2.34 -4.36
CA SER A 73 10.07 2.88 -3.11
C SER A 73 9.08 2.88 -1.94
N PHE A 74 7.77 2.96 -2.21
CA PHE A 74 6.72 2.79 -1.19
C PHE A 74 6.44 1.32 -0.84
N HIS A 75 6.87 0.39 -1.69
CA HIS A 75 6.77 -1.04 -1.46
C HIS A 75 8.13 -1.61 -1.04
N THR A 76 8.64 -1.20 0.12
CA THR A 76 9.75 -1.90 0.80
C THR A 76 9.27 -3.21 1.42
N VAL A 77 8.59 -4.06 0.66
CA VAL A 77 8.37 -5.44 1.11
C VAL A 77 9.60 -6.21 0.66
N SER A 78 10.47 -6.49 1.63
CA SER A 78 11.60 -7.41 1.49
C SER A 78 11.08 -8.80 1.13
N HIS A 79 10.76 -9.03 -0.14
CA HIS A 79 10.37 -10.33 -0.69
C HIS A 79 11.51 -11.34 -0.98
N PRO A 80 12.82 -11.11 -0.71
CA PRO A 80 13.83 -12.15 -0.94
C PRO A 80 13.67 -13.48 -0.18
N PRO A 81 13.26 -13.53 1.12
CA PRO A 81 13.27 -14.78 1.88
C PRO A 81 12.18 -15.76 1.42
N ALA A 82 10.92 -15.29 1.39
CA ALA A 82 9.78 -16.15 1.12
C ALA A 82 9.77 -16.72 -0.30
N PHE A 83 10.14 -15.92 -1.31
CA PHE A 83 10.21 -16.41 -2.70
C PHE A 83 11.21 -17.57 -2.81
N LYS A 84 12.43 -17.40 -2.30
CA LYS A 84 13.45 -18.47 -2.35
C LYS A 84 13.01 -19.70 -1.55
N ALA A 85 12.43 -19.52 -0.37
CA ALA A 85 11.95 -20.62 0.45
C ALA A 85 10.86 -21.44 -0.26
N ILE A 86 9.85 -20.76 -0.83
CA ILE A 86 8.74 -21.40 -1.53
C ILE A 86 9.24 -22.15 -2.77
N TRP A 87 10.08 -21.52 -3.59
CA TRP A 87 10.51 -22.12 -4.87
C TRP A 87 11.59 -23.19 -4.74
N ARG A 88 12.28 -23.28 -3.60
CA ARG A 88 13.20 -24.38 -3.28
C ARG A 88 12.50 -25.64 -2.77
N TRP A 89 11.22 -25.55 -2.42
CA TRP A 89 10.46 -26.69 -1.93
C TRP A 89 10.25 -27.72 -3.05
N ASN A 90 10.70 -28.96 -2.86
CA ASN A 90 10.57 -30.08 -3.80
C ASN A 90 9.14 -30.64 -3.98
N ASP A 91 8.11 -29.89 -3.58
CA ASP A 91 6.72 -30.34 -3.62
C ASP A 91 5.99 -29.91 -4.89
N PRO A 92 4.79 -30.49 -5.14
CA PRO A 92 3.99 -30.16 -6.31
C PRO A 92 3.79 -28.65 -6.48
N GLU A 93 3.83 -28.20 -7.73
CA GLU A 93 3.67 -26.79 -8.12
C GLU A 93 2.45 -26.12 -7.47
N ARG A 94 1.34 -26.85 -7.35
CA ARG A 94 0.11 -26.36 -6.69
C ARG A 94 0.33 -25.89 -5.24
N ILE A 95 1.24 -26.53 -4.51
CA ILE A 95 1.57 -26.17 -3.11
C ILE A 95 2.40 -24.89 -3.09
N ARG A 96 3.39 -24.78 -3.99
CA ARG A 96 4.21 -23.57 -4.12
C ARG A 96 3.37 -22.35 -4.48
N VAL A 97 2.43 -22.49 -5.44
CA VAL A 97 1.47 -21.44 -5.80
C VAL A 97 0.56 -21.10 -4.61
N LEU A 98 0.05 -22.11 -3.87
CA LEU A 98 -0.76 -21.86 -2.68
C LEU A 98 0.01 -21.03 -1.64
N LEU A 99 1.24 -21.43 -1.29
CA LEU A 99 2.09 -20.71 -0.34
C LEU A 99 2.40 -19.29 -0.79
N TRP A 100 2.65 -19.10 -2.08
CA TRP A 100 2.84 -17.76 -2.65
C TRP A 100 1.62 -16.86 -2.44
N ARG A 101 0.41 -17.41 -2.68
CA ARG A 101 -0.83 -16.67 -2.42
C ARG A 101 -1.03 -16.35 -0.95
N VAL A 102 -0.62 -17.25 -0.05
CA VAL A 102 -0.69 -17.04 1.41
C VAL A 102 0.20 -15.89 1.86
N VAL A 103 1.48 -15.91 1.46
CA VAL A 103 2.46 -14.87 1.80
C VAL A 103 2.03 -13.49 1.31
N HIS A 104 1.38 -13.43 0.14
CA HIS A 104 0.90 -12.19 -0.46
C HIS A 104 -0.53 -11.81 -0.05
N GLY A 105 -1.19 -12.54 0.86
CA GLY A 105 -2.56 -12.23 1.27
C GLY A 105 -3.58 -12.31 0.12
N SER A 106 -3.33 -13.13 -0.91
CA SER A 106 -4.12 -13.19 -2.15
C SER A 106 -5.14 -14.34 -2.20
N LEU A 107 -5.31 -15.05 -1.08
CA LEU A 107 -6.40 -16.01 -0.94
C LEU A 107 -7.74 -15.28 -0.83
N MET A 108 -8.74 -15.80 -1.56
CA MET A 108 -10.11 -15.26 -1.56
C MET A 108 -10.91 -15.82 -0.38
N ILE A 109 -10.45 -15.53 0.83
CA ILE A 109 -11.09 -15.83 2.11
C ILE A 109 -12.18 -14.80 2.45
N ASN A 110 -13.14 -15.13 3.33
CA ASN A 110 -14.27 -14.25 3.64
C ASN A 110 -13.86 -12.89 4.22
N LYS A 111 -12.78 -12.81 5.03
CA LYS A 111 -12.26 -11.49 5.46
C LYS A 111 -11.93 -10.60 4.26
N VAL A 112 -11.18 -11.12 3.28
CA VAL A 112 -10.78 -10.37 2.08
C VAL A 112 -11.99 -10.02 1.21
N ARG A 113 -13.01 -10.90 1.16
CA ARG A 113 -14.26 -10.61 0.45
C ARG A 113 -15.00 -9.43 1.08
N VAL A 114 -15.14 -9.40 2.40
CA VAL A 114 -15.78 -8.30 3.13
C VAL A 114 -14.98 -7.00 2.97
N ASP A 115 -13.66 -7.05 3.16
CA ASP A 115 -12.77 -5.89 3.01
C ASP A 115 -12.85 -5.28 1.59
N ARG A 116 -13.23 -6.08 0.57
CA ARG A 116 -13.44 -5.65 -0.83
C ARG A 116 -14.90 -5.35 -1.19
N GLY A 117 -15.83 -5.42 -0.24
CA GLY A 117 -17.27 -5.23 -0.51
C GLY A 117 -17.91 -6.34 -1.35
N LEU A 118 -17.28 -7.52 -1.44
CA LEU A 118 -17.76 -8.71 -2.15
C LEU A 118 -18.48 -9.72 -1.23
N GLY A 119 -18.72 -9.33 0.02
CA GLY A 119 -19.39 -10.12 1.04
C GLY A 119 -19.82 -9.27 2.22
N ILE A 120 -20.73 -9.80 3.04
CA ILE A 120 -21.31 -9.10 4.21
C ILE A 120 -20.86 -9.71 5.54
N ASP A 121 -20.37 -10.94 5.54
CA ASP A 121 -20.01 -11.68 6.74
C ASP A 121 -18.61 -12.30 6.57
N PRO A 122 -17.64 -11.95 7.45
CA PRO A 122 -16.29 -12.48 7.38
C PRO A 122 -16.15 -13.85 8.09
N THR A 123 -17.23 -14.40 8.66
CA THR A 123 -17.21 -15.63 9.44
C THR A 123 -16.73 -16.83 8.63
N CYS A 124 -15.96 -17.73 9.25
CA CYS A 124 -15.53 -18.98 8.62
C CYS A 124 -16.74 -19.88 8.31
N PRO A 125 -16.94 -20.30 7.06
CA PRO A 125 -18.09 -21.13 6.68
C PRO A 125 -17.97 -22.58 7.16
N VAL A 126 -16.77 -23.01 7.56
CA VAL A 126 -16.49 -24.38 7.97
C VAL A 126 -16.76 -24.58 9.45
N CYS A 127 -16.14 -23.77 10.31
CA CYS A 127 -16.32 -23.89 11.76
C CYS A 127 -17.41 -22.97 12.33
N VAL A 128 -17.89 -22.01 11.53
CA VAL A 128 -18.90 -21.00 11.94
C VAL A 128 -18.43 -20.19 13.16
N GLN A 129 -17.12 -20.03 13.33
CA GLN A 129 -16.51 -19.37 14.47
C GLN A 129 -15.36 -18.47 14.01
N GLY A 130 -15.40 -17.21 14.47
CA GLY A 130 -14.35 -16.23 14.18
C GLY A 130 -14.27 -15.80 12.72
N THR A 131 -13.41 -14.82 12.47
CA THR A 131 -13.16 -14.24 11.14
C THR A 131 -12.24 -15.16 10.33
N GLU A 132 -12.65 -15.51 9.11
CA GLU A 132 -11.85 -16.29 8.18
C GLU A 132 -10.72 -15.44 7.57
N ASN A 133 -9.57 -15.46 8.24
CA ASN A 133 -8.30 -14.97 7.72
C ASN A 133 -7.43 -16.14 7.20
N ASN A 134 -6.25 -15.86 6.62
CA ASN A 134 -5.38 -16.90 6.04
C ASN A 134 -4.96 -17.95 7.09
N LEU A 135 -4.63 -17.52 8.31
CA LEU A 135 -4.27 -18.41 9.41
C LEU A 135 -5.45 -19.27 9.84
N HIS A 136 -6.62 -18.65 10.01
CA HIS A 136 -7.82 -19.36 10.37
C HIS A 136 -8.17 -20.42 9.33
N ALA A 137 -8.23 -20.05 8.04
CA ALA A 137 -8.58 -20.98 6.98
C ALA A 137 -7.62 -22.17 6.85
N LEU A 138 -6.32 -21.97 7.13
CA LEU A 138 -5.29 -22.98 6.92
C LEU A 138 -4.86 -23.73 8.18
N ARG A 139 -5.07 -23.16 9.37
CA ARG A 139 -4.50 -23.66 10.62
C ARG A 139 -5.44 -23.54 11.82
N ASP A 140 -5.92 -22.34 12.14
CA ASP A 140 -6.59 -22.09 13.43
C ASP A 140 -8.07 -22.53 13.42
N CYS A 141 -8.65 -22.74 12.24
CA CYS A 141 -9.97 -23.35 12.12
C CYS A 141 -9.92 -24.74 12.76
N LYS A 142 -10.88 -25.05 13.63
CA LYS A 142 -10.97 -26.35 14.31
C LYS A 142 -10.88 -27.54 13.35
N PHE A 143 -11.52 -27.41 12.18
CA PHE A 143 -11.46 -28.42 11.13
C PHE A 143 -10.05 -28.56 10.54
N ALA A 144 -9.37 -27.44 10.25
CA ALA A 144 -8.00 -27.46 9.74
C ALA A 144 -7.03 -28.03 10.78
N ALA A 145 -7.14 -27.61 12.05
CA ALA A 145 -6.34 -28.12 13.16
C ALA A 145 -6.48 -29.64 13.32
N GLU A 146 -7.69 -30.18 13.18
CA GLU A 146 -7.94 -31.62 13.22
C GLU A 146 -7.26 -32.36 12.05
N ILE A 147 -7.30 -31.80 10.83
CA ILE A 147 -6.58 -32.36 9.68
C ILE A 147 -5.08 -32.43 9.97
N TRP A 148 -4.50 -31.34 10.48
CA TRP A 148 -3.07 -31.28 10.83
C TRP A 148 -2.71 -32.31 11.90
N SER A 149 -3.50 -32.42 12.97
CA SER A 149 -3.29 -33.42 14.00
C SER A 149 -3.29 -34.85 13.44
N ARG A 150 -4.18 -35.17 12.50
CA ARG A 150 -4.24 -36.48 11.86
C ARG A 150 -3.10 -36.72 10.87
N ALA A 151 -2.71 -35.70 10.11
CA ALA A 151 -1.66 -35.80 9.09
C ALA A 151 -0.26 -35.88 9.69
N SER A 152 -0.04 -35.25 10.84
CA SER A 152 1.27 -35.10 11.47
C SER A 152 1.44 -35.95 12.73
N GLY A 153 0.37 -36.52 13.30
CA GLY A 153 0.41 -37.17 14.62
C GLY A 153 0.85 -36.19 15.73
N ASP A 154 1.56 -36.70 16.76
CA ASP A 154 2.08 -35.90 17.89
C ASP A 154 3.32 -35.05 17.54
N SER A 155 3.71 -34.97 16.26
CA SER A 155 4.98 -34.36 15.85
C SER A 155 4.90 -32.86 15.54
N LEU A 156 3.71 -32.24 15.61
CA LEU A 156 3.59 -30.78 15.42
C LEU A 156 4.10 -30.04 16.65
N PRO A 157 5.12 -29.17 16.51
CA PRO A 157 5.54 -28.29 17.60
C PRO A 157 4.37 -27.40 18.03
N ARG A 158 4.22 -27.16 19.34
CA ARG A 158 3.21 -26.20 19.85
C ARG A 158 3.29 -24.83 19.15
N LEU A 159 4.50 -24.42 18.80
CA LEU A 159 4.80 -23.20 18.04
C LEU A 159 4.05 -23.12 16.70
N PHE A 160 3.73 -24.25 16.07
CA PHE A 160 2.98 -24.27 14.81
C PHE A 160 1.67 -23.49 14.92
N PHE A 161 0.96 -23.56 16.05
CA PHE A 161 -0.30 -22.87 16.29
C PHE A 161 -0.14 -21.45 16.89
N GLU A 162 1.06 -21.08 17.33
CA GLU A 162 1.33 -19.81 18.02
C GLU A 162 2.00 -18.77 17.10
N ASP A 163 2.69 -19.20 16.03
CA ASP A 163 3.44 -18.31 15.14
C ASP A 163 2.54 -17.51 14.17
N ASN A 164 2.94 -16.29 13.80
CA ASN A 164 2.33 -15.59 12.67
C ASN A 164 2.89 -16.09 11.34
N ILE A 165 2.07 -16.03 10.27
CA ILE A 165 2.50 -16.39 8.90
C ILE A 165 3.76 -15.63 8.48
N HIS A 166 3.93 -14.39 8.95
CA HIS A 166 5.08 -13.57 8.60
C HIS A 166 6.36 -13.95 9.36
N ASP A 167 6.23 -14.56 10.54
CA ASP A 167 7.37 -14.93 11.38
C ASP A 167 7.94 -16.31 11.00
N GLY A 168 7.10 -17.24 10.57
CA GLY A 168 7.50 -18.60 10.18
C GLY A 168 8.37 -18.71 8.93
N PHE A 169 8.41 -17.69 8.06
CA PHE A 169 9.29 -17.65 6.87
C PHE A 169 10.64 -16.96 7.12
N MET A 170 10.89 -16.44 8.32
CA MET A 170 12.13 -15.72 8.67
C MET A 170 13.14 -16.59 9.44
N LEU A 171 12.80 -17.83 9.80
CA LEU A 171 13.60 -18.69 10.69
C LEU A 171 14.24 -19.92 10.03
N THR A 172 14.47 -19.92 8.72
CA THR A 172 15.32 -20.91 8.03
C THR A 172 16.09 -20.26 6.89
#